data_AF-A0A1W6Z1A6-F1
#
_entry.id   AF-A0A1W6Z1A6-F1
#
_cell.length_a   1.000
_cell.length_b   1.000
_cell.length_c   1.000
_cell.angle_alpha   90.00
_cell.angle_beta   90.00
_cell.angle_gamma   90.00
#
_symmetry.space_group_name_H-M   'P 1'
#
loop_
_entity.id
_entity.type
_entity.pdbx_description
1 polymer ?
#
loop_
_entity_poly.entity_id
_entity_poly.type
_entity_poly.pdbx_seq_one_letter_code
_entity_poly.pdbx_strand_id
1 'polypeptide(L)' 'MFRTKPSLTPDQFRWLKELRSHASLVGFEIPQPVRGQLEAMNYIEDRDGKATMTPPGAAALGSYRGPMAAR' A
#
# COMPACT_ATOMS: atom_id res chain seq x y z
N MET A 1 -9.71 5.60 -24.86
CA MET A 1 -8.62 5.83 -23.88
C MET A 1 -8.95 5.08 -22.60
N PHE A 2 -8.33 3.92 -22.36
CA PHE A 2 -8.46 3.22 -21.08
C PHE A 2 -7.66 4.01 -20.04
N ARG A 3 -8.36 4.85 -19.28
CA ARG A 3 -7.82 5.47 -18.07
C ARG A 3 -7.65 4.33 -17.07
N THR A 4 -6.52 3.63 -17.13
CA THR A 4 -6.11 2.72 -16.06
C THR A 4 -5.99 3.58 -14.82
N LYS A 5 -7.06 3.62 -14.01
CA LYS A 5 -7.00 4.06 -12.61
C LYS A 5 -5.73 3.45 -12.03
N PRO A 6 -4.90 4.18 -11.27
CA PRO A 6 -3.67 3.64 -10.71
C PRO A 6 -4.05 2.37 -9.95
N SER A 7 -3.80 1.24 -10.60
CA SER A 7 -4.28 -0.06 -10.14
C SER A 7 -3.11 -0.57 -9.34
N LEU A 8 -3.24 -0.49 -8.02
CA LEU A 8 -2.29 -1.11 -7.09
C LEU A 8 -1.84 -2.45 -7.66
N THR A 9 -0.54 -2.67 -7.75
CA THR A 9 -0.08 -4.02 -8.09
C THR A 9 -0.46 -4.96 -6.94
N PRO A 10 -0.62 -6.28 -7.20
CA PRO A 10 -0.93 -7.24 -6.14
C PRO A 10 0.06 -7.17 -4.97
N ASP A 11 1.34 -6.89 -5.26
CA ASP A 11 2.40 -6.72 -4.27
C ASP A 11 2.19 -5.46 -3.42
N GLN A 12 1.93 -4.31 -4.06
CA GLN A 12 1.63 -3.05 -3.35
C GLN A 12 0.38 -3.16 -2.49
N PHE A 13 -0.66 -3.82 -2.98
CA PHE A 13 -1.88 -4.08 -2.22
C PHE A 13 -1.59 -4.95 -0.99
N ARG A 14 -0.82 -6.04 -1.17
CA ARG A 14 -0.41 -6.91 -0.07
C ARG A 14 0.34 -6.11 0.99
N TRP A 15 1.33 -5.33 0.61
CA TRP A 15 2.10 -4.52 1.56
C TRP A 15 1.29 -3.43 2.23
N LEU A 16 0.34 -2.78 1.55
CA LEU A 16 -0.60 -1.84 2.20
C LEU A 16 -1.54 -2.54 3.20
N LYS A 17 -2.01 -3.75 2.86
CA LYS A 17 -2.84 -4.56 3.76
C LYS A 17 -2.06 -5.00 5.00
N GLU A 18 -0.84 -5.47 4.80
CA GLU A 18 0.08 -5.85 5.88
C GLU A 18 0.40 -4.62 6.73
N LEU A 19 0.72 -3.47 6.13
CA LEU A 19 0.96 -2.23 6.85
C LEU A 19 -0.24 -1.83 7.71
N ARG A 20 -1.47 -1.89 7.16
CA ARG A 20 -2.68 -1.60 7.94
C ARG A 20 -2.88 -2.57 9.11
N SER A 21 -2.54 -3.84 8.91
CA SER A 21 -2.73 -4.89 9.92
C SER A 21 -1.62 -4.88 10.98
N HIS A 22 -0.41 -4.50 10.58
CA HIS A 22 0.83 -4.57 11.36
C HIS A 22 1.38 -3.19 11.72
N ALA A 23 0.62 -2.11 11.53
CA ALA A 23 1.01 -0.73 11.87
C ALA A 23 1.48 -0.58 13.34
N SER A 24 1.07 -1.49 14.22
CA SER A 24 1.44 -1.52 15.63
C SER A 24 2.55 -2.53 15.97
N LEU A 25 3.04 -3.33 15.01
CA LEU A 25 4.09 -4.31 15.23
C LEU A 25 5.48 -3.69 15.00
N VAL A 26 6.28 -3.68 16.06
CA VAL A 26 7.70 -3.30 15.99
C VAL A 26 8.44 -4.33 15.12
N GLY A 27 9.10 -3.87 14.06
CA GLY A 27 9.86 -4.72 13.13
C GLY A 27 9.18 -5.00 11.78
N PHE A 28 8.01 -4.41 11.51
CA PHE A 28 7.42 -4.47 10.17
C PHE A 28 8.12 -3.48 9.22
N GLU A 29 8.87 -4.02 8.26
CA GLU A 29 9.55 -3.24 7.23
C GLU A 29 8.98 -3.57 5.84
N ILE A 30 8.61 -2.54 5.09
CA ILE A 30 8.20 -2.67 3.69
C ILE A 30 9.49 -2.69 2.84
N PRO A 31 9.64 -3.64 1.89
CA PRO A 31 10.77 -3.66 0.98
C PRO A 31 10.95 -2.31 0.27
N GLN A 32 12.17 -1.79 0.28
CA GLN A 32 12.55 -0.51 -0.35
C GLN A 32 11.96 -0.26 -1.76
N PRO A 33 11.95 -1.23 -2.71
CA PRO A 33 11.37 -0.99 -4.03
C PRO A 33 9.85 -0.77 -3.99
N VAL A 34 9.13 -1.48 -3.12
CA VAL A 34 7.67 -1.32 -2.97
C VAL A 34 7.36 -0.06 -2.15
N ARG A 35 8.15 0.22 -1.12
CA ARG A 35 8.05 1.41 -0.29
C ARG A 35 8.16 2.69 -1.13
N GLY A 36 9.21 2.82 -1.95
CA GLY A 36 9.41 3.98 -2.80
C GLY A 36 8.28 4.18 -3.82
N GLN A 37 7.67 3.10 -4.31
CA GLN A 37 6.50 3.17 -5.18
C GLN A 37 5.24 3.64 -4.43
N LEU A 38 5.01 3.14 -3.22
CA LEU A 38 3.88 3.55 -2.38
C LEU A 38 4.02 5.01 -1.92
N GLU A 39 5.23 5.46 -1.60
CA GLU A 39 5.56 6.86 -1.28
C GLU A 39 5.36 7.75 -2.51
N ALA A 40 5.84 7.34 -3.70
CA ALA A 40 5.65 8.09 -4.95
C ALA A 40 4.16 8.24 -5.35
N MET A 41 3.32 7.27 -4.97
CA MET A 41 1.86 7.33 -5.16
C MET A 41 1.13 8.06 -4.02
N ASN A 42 1.86 8.57 -3.03
CA ASN A 42 1.32 9.20 -1.83
C ASN A 42 0.40 8.28 -1.02
N TYR A 43 0.60 6.95 -1.07
CA TYR A 43 -0.21 5.97 -0.35
C TYR A 43 0.32 5.67 1.06
N ILE A 44 1.61 5.88 1.26
CA ILE A 44 2.26 5.83 2.56
C ILE A 44 3.15 7.05 2.70
N GLU A 45 3.41 7.44 3.93
CA GLU A 45 4.34 8.51 4.31
C GLU A 45 5.29 7.98 5.40
N ASP A 46 6.52 8.48 5.45
CA ASP A 46 7.39 8.26 6.59
C ASP A 46 6.99 9.21 7.73
N ARG A 47 6.62 8.66 8.87
CA ARG A 47 6.49 9.40 10.14
C ARG A 47 7.40 8.78 11.17
N ASP A 48 8.34 9.58 11.66
CA ASP A 48 9.30 9.16 12.70
C ASP A 48 10.08 7.88 12.31
N GLY A 49 10.45 7.75 11.02
CA GLY A 49 11.16 6.58 10.50
C GLY A 49 10.28 5.34 10.29
N LYS A 50 8.95 5.48 10.42
CA LYS A 50 7.97 4.41 10.23
C LYS A 50 7.08 4.71 9.05
N ALA A 51 6.91 3.73 8.18
CA ALA A 51 5.89 3.80 7.14
C ALA A 51 4.50 3.89 7.79
N THR A 52 3.77 4.93 7.46
CA THR A 52 2.41 5.19 7.93
C THR A 52 1.49 5.30 6.73
N MET A 53 0.32 4.67 6.79
CA MET A 53 -0.63 4.72 5.68
C MET A 53 -1.34 6.07 5.63
N THR A 54 -1.40 6.69 4.45
CA THR A 54 -2.08 7.97 4.23
C THR A 54 -3.58 7.75 3.94
N PRO A 55 -4.43 8.80 4.03
CA PRO A 55 -5.83 8.71 3.61
C PRO A 55 -6.06 8.19 2.17
N PRO A 56 -5.31 8.65 1.14
CA PRO A 56 -5.44 8.09 -0.20
C PRO A 56 -4.96 6.64 -0.30
N GLY A 57 -3.95 6.22 0.46
CA GLY A 57 -3.54 4.81 0.53
C GLY A 57 -4.63 3.90 1.11
N ALA A 58 -5.30 4.36 2.17
CA ALA A 58 -6.44 3.66 2.76
C ALA A 58 -7.63 3.56 1.79
N ALA A 59 -7.92 4.65 1.06
CA ALA A 59 -8.96 4.66 0.04
C ALA A 59 -8.62 3.74 -1.14
N ALA A 60 -7.35 3.70 -1.57
CA ALA A 60 -6.88 2.81 -2.62
C ALA A 60 -6.97 1.33 -2.20
N LEU A 61 -6.62 1.01 -0.94
CA LEU A 61 -6.79 -0.32 -0.37
C LEU A 61 -8.27 -0.77 -0.37
N GLY A 62 -9.19 0.12 0.03
CA GLY A 62 -10.63 -0.18 0.02
C GLY A 62 -11.26 -0.20 -1.37
N SER A 63 -10.68 0.54 -2.32
CA SER A 63 -11.15 0.62 -3.72
C SER A 63 -10.51 -0.42 -4.63
N TYR A 64 -9.56 -1.21 -4.12
CA TYR A 64 -8.88 -2.24 -4.89
C TYR A 64 -9.85 -3.33 -5.31
N ARG A 65 -10.13 -3.39 -6.62
CA ARG A 65 -10.91 -4.45 -7.28
C ARG A 65 -10.04 -5.31 -8.20
N GLY A 66 -8.77 -5.51 -7.83
CA GLY A 66 -7.90 -6.41 -8.57
C GLY A 66 -8.32 -7.87 -8.37
N PRO A 67 -7.73 -8.81 -9.13
CA PRO A 67 -8.03 -10.23 -8.99
C PRO A 67 -7.45 -10.72 -7.66
N MET A 68 -8.20 -10.57 -6.57
CA MET A 68 -8.05 -11.46 -5.43
C MET A 68 -8.44 -12.84 -5.95
N ALA A 69 -7.43 -13.60 -6.38
CA ALA A 69 -7.61 -15.00 -6.72
C ALA A 69 -8.35 -15.65 -5.55
N ALA A 70 -9.60 -16.03 -5.81
CA ALA A 70 -10.33 -16.99 -5.02
C ALA A 70 -9.40 -18.19 -4.84
N ARG A 71 -9.05 -18.48 -3.59
CA ARG A 71 -8.38 -19.70 -3.21
C ARG A 71 -9.21 -20.38 -2.16
#